data_AF-A0AAD1I2S7-F1
#
_entry.id   AF-A0AAD1I2S7-F1
#
_cell.length_a   1.000
_cell.length_b   1.000
_cell.length_c   1.000
_cell.angle_alpha   90.00
_cell.angle_beta   90.00
_cell.angle_gamma   90.00
#
_symmetry.space_group_name_H-M   'P 1'
#
loop_
_entity.id
_entity.type
_entity.pdbx_description
1 polymer ?
#
loop_
_entity_poly.entity_id
_entity_poly.type
_entity_poly.pdbx_seq_one_letter_code
_entity_poly.pdbx_strand_id
1 'polypeptide(L)'
;MTAPTFAVTAPNLTDHAPEVNSPAASTPTPYPPAAAAPAPKAPAKKTTGKKAKTFELTLTVTGSADGEWHAEIKQGNSYLVRDVAVAAAAVSRAAKELHEKLFTPIEALMDEARSQQAARIAALEAELEAARKVLADLD
;
A
#
# COMPACT_ATOMS: atom_id res chain seq x y z
N MET A 1 -29.49 23.39 37.12
CA MET A 1 -28.16 24.04 37.12
C MET A 1 -27.41 23.48 35.92
N THR A 2 -27.77 23.87 34.69
CA THR A 2 -27.23 25.00 33.88
C THR A 2 -25.79 24.75 33.41
N ALA A 3 -25.65 24.49 32.10
CA ALA A 3 -24.42 24.47 31.32
C ALA A 3 -23.85 25.89 31.11
N PRO A 4 -22.63 26.02 30.54
CA PRO A 4 -22.53 26.32 29.10
C PRO A 4 -21.34 25.59 28.43
N THR A 5 -21.48 24.93 27.27
CA THR A 5 -21.53 25.48 25.90
C THR A 5 -20.45 26.53 25.61
N PHE A 6 -19.42 26.12 24.86
CA PHE A 6 -18.68 26.99 23.95
C PHE A 6 -18.62 26.34 22.57
N ALA A 7 -19.19 27.07 21.60
CA ALA A 7 -19.11 26.82 20.18
C ALA A 7 -18.28 27.94 19.52
N VAL A 8 -18.02 27.79 18.21
CA VAL A 8 -17.55 28.79 17.24
C VAL A 8 -16.01 28.88 17.13
N THR A 9 -15.35 28.90 15.96
CA THR A 9 -15.71 29.38 14.61
C THR A 9 -14.81 28.78 13.52
N ALA A 10 -15.40 28.35 12.40
CA ALA A 10 -14.88 28.48 11.03
C ALA A 10 -16.02 29.16 10.23
N PRO A 11 -15.80 30.03 9.22
CA PRO A 11 -15.04 29.71 8.01
C PRO A 11 -14.25 30.89 7.40
N ASN A 12 -13.26 30.64 6.54
CA ASN A 12 -12.85 31.64 5.55
C ASN A 12 -13.10 31.12 4.14
N LEU A 13 -14.24 31.55 3.62
CA LEU A 13 -14.65 31.49 2.22
C LEU A 13 -13.85 32.56 1.47
N THR A 14 -13.16 32.22 0.39
CA THR A 14 -12.84 33.22 -0.63
C THR A 14 -13.07 32.58 -1.99
N ASP A 15 -14.34 32.72 -2.38
CA ASP A 15 -14.85 32.62 -3.74
C ASP A 15 -14.25 33.76 -4.57
N HIS A 16 -13.70 33.44 -5.75
CA HIS A 16 -13.40 34.47 -6.75
C HIS A 16 -13.44 33.88 -8.16
N ALA A 17 -14.56 34.11 -8.83
CA ALA A 17 -14.72 34.07 -10.28
C ALA A 17 -15.84 35.07 -10.67
N PRO A 18 -15.96 35.45 -11.95
CA PRO A 18 -14.99 36.13 -12.80
C PRO A 18 -15.57 37.49 -13.26
N GLU A 19 -14.73 38.50 -13.56
CA GLU A 19 -15.21 39.72 -14.22
C GLU A 19 -14.57 39.91 -15.60
N VAL A 20 -15.47 40.04 -16.56
CA VAL A 20 -15.31 40.25 -17.99
C VAL A 20 -14.97 41.71 -18.27
N ASN A 21 -13.91 41.98 -19.03
CA ASN A 21 -13.84 43.20 -19.84
C ASN A 21 -12.95 43.03 -21.09
N SER A 22 -13.60 43.05 -22.24
CA SER A 22 -13.09 43.42 -23.57
C SER A 22 -14.12 44.44 -24.11
N PRO A 23 -13.85 45.32 -25.10
CA PRO A 23 -12.66 45.45 -25.97
C PRO A 23 -12.19 46.92 -26.15
N ALA A 24 -11.02 47.15 -26.76
CA ALA A 24 -10.79 48.38 -27.52
C ALA A 24 -9.72 48.18 -28.59
N ALA A 25 -10.19 48.16 -29.84
CA ALA A 25 -9.38 48.18 -31.04
C ALA A 25 -8.79 49.59 -31.26
N SER A 26 -7.55 49.65 -31.72
CA SER A 26 -7.01 50.80 -32.45
C SER A 26 -5.93 50.31 -33.42
N THR A 27 -6.30 50.26 -34.69
CA THR A 27 -5.44 50.31 -35.88
C THR A 27 -5.83 51.61 -36.62
N PRO A 28 -5.02 52.23 -37.52
CA PRO A 28 -4.02 51.59 -38.39
C PRO A 28 -2.74 52.40 -38.79
N THR A 29 -1.89 51.71 -39.58
CA THR A 29 -1.10 52.19 -40.76
C THR A 29 0.22 52.99 -40.59
N PRO A 30 1.13 53.00 -41.61
CA PRO A 30 1.91 51.90 -42.23
C PRO A 30 3.43 52.28 -42.36
N TYR A 31 4.42 51.39 -42.53
CA TYR A 31 4.91 50.82 -43.81
C TYR A 31 6.27 50.08 -43.53
N PRO A 32 6.69 49.08 -44.34
CA PRO A 32 7.74 48.09 -44.06
C PRO A 32 9.05 48.41 -44.83
N PRO A 33 10.01 47.50 -45.12
CA PRO A 33 10.34 46.17 -44.57
C PRO A 33 11.83 46.05 -44.14
N ALA A 34 12.15 45.13 -43.22
CA ALA A 34 13.48 44.55 -43.17
C ALA A 34 13.38 43.08 -42.77
N ALA A 35 13.78 42.22 -43.71
CA ALA A 35 13.76 40.78 -43.60
C ALA A 35 14.59 40.29 -42.40
N ALA A 36 13.97 39.47 -41.56
CA ALA A 36 14.69 38.60 -40.64
C ALA A 36 14.00 37.23 -40.62
N ALA A 37 14.84 36.21 -40.73
CA ALA A 37 14.55 34.81 -41.01
C ALA A 37 13.44 34.15 -40.16
N PRO A 38 12.78 33.09 -40.67
CA PRO A 38 11.83 32.34 -39.87
C PRO A 38 12.58 31.60 -38.75
N ALA A 39 12.45 32.10 -37.52
CA ALA A 39 12.83 31.35 -36.33
C ALA A 39 11.94 30.10 -36.23
N PRO A 40 12.50 28.90 -35.98
CA PRO A 40 11.71 27.69 -35.85
C PRO A 40 10.77 27.79 -34.65
N LYS A 41 9.49 27.53 -34.89
CA LYS A 41 8.43 27.49 -33.88
C LYS A 41 8.85 26.54 -32.77
N ALA A 42 9.00 27.07 -31.55
CA ALA A 42 9.14 26.26 -30.36
C ALA A 42 7.97 25.26 -30.29
N PRO A 43 8.21 23.95 -30.08
CA PRO A 43 7.13 22.99 -30.00
C PRO A 43 6.28 23.33 -28.77
N ALA A 44 5.00 23.58 -29.03
CA ALA A 44 3.98 23.75 -28.01
C ALA A 44 4.09 22.60 -27.01
N LYS A 45 4.39 22.95 -25.75
CA LYS A 45 4.44 22.01 -24.63
C LYS A 45 3.07 21.39 -24.47
N LYS A 46 2.87 20.22 -25.09
CA LYS A 46 1.65 19.42 -24.93
C LYS A 46 1.49 19.17 -23.44
N THR A 47 0.42 19.72 -22.88
CA THR A 47 0.00 19.47 -21.52
C THR A 47 -0.14 17.96 -21.35
N THR A 48 0.69 17.40 -20.48
CA THR A 48 0.66 15.98 -20.13
C THR A 48 -0.69 15.71 -19.48
N GLY A 49 -1.61 15.13 -20.24
CA GLY A 49 -2.84 14.57 -19.70
C GLY A 49 -2.49 13.71 -18.50
N LYS A 50 -3.20 13.90 -17.38
CA LYS A 50 -3.07 13.09 -16.17
C LYS A 50 -3.34 11.64 -16.53
N LYS A 51 -2.32 10.90 -16.94
CA LYS A 51 -2.38 9.45 -17.07
C LYS A 51 -2.49 8.89 -15.66
N ALA A 52 -3.51 8.07 -15.44
CA ALA A 52 -3.64 7.26 -14.23
C ALA A 52 -2.28 6.60 -13.96
N LYS A 53 -1.66 6.96 -12.84
CA LYS A 53 -0.35 6.43 -12.48
C LYS A 53 -0.60 5.06 -11.89
N THR A 54 -0.43 4.01 -12.71
CA THR A 54 -0.36 2.65 -12.21
C THR A 54 0.81 2.57 -11.24
N PHE A 55 0.55 2.20 -10.00
CA PHE A 55 1.59 1.95 -9.00
C PHE A 55 1.73 0.44 -8.83
N GLU A 56 2.94 -0.07 -8.98
CA GLU A 56 3.26 -1.46 -8.67
C GLU A 56 3.70 -1.56 -7.21
N LEU A 57 3.01 -2.43 -6.47
CA LEU A 57 3.28 -2.72 -5.06
C LEU A 57 3.55 -4.23 -4.92
N THR A 58 4.63 -4.59 -4.25
CA THR A 58 4.99 -5.97 -3.95
C THR A 58 4.84 -6.22 -2.47
N LEU A 59 3.90 -7.10 -2.10
CA LEU A 59 3.74 -7.61 -0.73
C LEU A 59 4.42 -8.98 -0.65
N THR A 60 5.41 -9.12 0.23
CA THR A 60 6.02 -10.41 0.56
C THR A 60 5.54 -10.82 1.94
N VAL A 61 5.11 -12.07 2.08
CA VAL A 61 4.73 -12.66 3.35
C VAL A 61 5.62 -13.88 3.60
N THR A 62 6.19 -13.98 4.78
CA THR A 62 7.08 -15.08 5.19
C THR A 62 6.51 -15.72 6.45
N GLY A 63 6.13 -17.00 6.35
CA GLY A 63 5.69 -17.80 7.48
C GLY A 63 6.76 -18.81 7.89
N SER A 64 6.91 -19.01 9.19
CA SER A 64 7.78 -20.04 9.78
C SER A 64 6.94 -21.20 10.31
N ALA A 65 7.54 -22.39 10.37
CA ALA A 65 6.88 -23.60 10.90
C ALA A 65 6.49 -23.48 12.39
N ASP A 66 7.02 -22.48 13.10
CA ASP A 66 6.64 -22.11 14.47
C ASP A 66 5.36 -21.26 14.56
N GLY A 67 4.78 -20.87 13.42
CA GLY A 67 3.58 -20.05 13.38
C GLY A 67 3.83 -18.54 13.48
N GLU A 68 5.10 -18.11 13.41
CA GLU A 68 5.43 -16.70 13.23
C GLU A 68 5.32 -16.30 11.75
N TRP A 69 4.59 -15.23 11.47
CA TRP A 69 4.44 -14.68 10.12
C TRP A 69 4.86 -13.22 10.11
N HIS A 70 5.64 -12.85 9.09
CA HIS A 70 6.11 -11.50 8.85
C HIS A 70 5.66 -11.03 7.47
N ALA A 71 5.30 -9.75 7.36
CA ALA A 71 4.95 -9.13 6.08
C ALA A 71 5.82 -7.89 5.80
N GLU A 72 6.18 -7.73 4.54
CA GLU A 72 6.87 -6.55 4.01
C GLU A 72 6.19 -6.05 2.73
N ILE A 73 6.12 -4.73 2.58
CA ILE A 73 5.52 -4.08 1.41
C ILE A 73 6.57 -3.18 0.74
N LYS A 74 6.74 -3.35 -0.57
CA LYS A 74 7.61 -2.56 -1.44
C LYS A 74 6.81 -1.82 -2.51
N GLN A 75 7.21 -0.61 -2.84
CA GLN A 75 6.75 0.13 -4.02
C GLN A 75 7.95 0.38 -4.93
N GLY A 76 8.00 -0.30 -6.07
CA GLY A 76 9.21 -0.36 -6.90
C GLY A 76 10.39 -0.89 -6.08
N ASN A 77 11.41 -0.04 -5.85
CA ASN A 77 12.61 -0.39 -5.07
C ASN A 77 12.57 0.10 -3.61
N SER A 78 11.52 0.81 -3.18
CA SER A 78 11.43 1.36 -1.82
C SER A 78 10.55 0.49 -0.94
N TYR A 79 10.99 0.20 0.28
CA TYR A 79 10.15 -0.44 1.29
C TYR A 79 9.23 0.61 1.93
N LEU A 80 7.92 0.35 1.96
CA LEU A 80 6.97 1.13 2.75
C LEU A 80 6.88 0.59 4.18
N VAL A 81 6.87 -0.73 4.31
CA VAL A 81 6.65 -1.43 5.57
C VAL A 81 7.57 -2.65 5.61
N ARG A 82 8.18 -2.92 6.77
CA ARG A 82 9.08 -4.06 6.99
C ARG A 82 8.76 -4.72 8.32
N ASP A 83 8.99 -6.03 8.37
CA ASP A 83 9.03 -6.82 9.59
C ASP A 83 7.76 -6.72 10.45
N VAL A 84 6.59 -6.63 9.79
CA VAL A 84 5.32 -6.58 10.53
C VAL A 84 4.93 -7.99 10.90
N ALA A 85 4.85 -8.26 12.21
CA ALA A 85 4.26 -9.49 12.72
C ALA A 85 2.78 -9.56 12.33
N VAL A 86 2.40 -10.64 11.66
CA VAL A 86 1.04 -10.91 11.20
C VAL A 86 0.55 -12.21 11.83
N ALA A 87 -0.71 -12.25 12.25
CA ALA A 87 -1.31 -13.51 12.64
C ALA A 87 -1.64 -14.34 11.39
N ALA A 88 -1.41 -15.65 11.43
CA ALA A 88 -1.71 -16.55 10.31
C ALA A 88 -3.18 -16.39 9.84
N ALA A 89 -4.13 -16.32 10.78
CA ALA A 89 -5.55 -16.10 10.47
C ALA A 89 -5.85 -14.75 9.77
N ALA A 90 -5.02 -13.73 9.97
CA ALA A 90 -5.14 -12.46 9.26
C ALA A 90 -4.62 -12.57 7.82
N VAL A 91 -3.58 -13.37 7.57
CA VAL A 91 -3.10 -13.69 6.22
C VAL A 91 -4.19 -14.40 5.42
N SER A 92 -4.86 -15.40 6.00
CA SER A 92 -5.99 -16.11 5.39
C SER A 92 -7.14 -15.17 5.00
N ARG A 93 -7.47 -14.21 5.88
CA ARG A 93 -8.51 -13.21 5.61
C ARG A 93 -8.09 -12.25 4.48
N ALA A 94 -6.87 -11.72 4.53
CA ALA A 94 -6.36 -10.82 3.51
C ALA A 94 -6.25 -11.52 2.15
N ALA A 95 -5.80 -12.79 2.10
CA ALA A 95 -5.72 -13.55 0.86
C ALA A 95 -7.10 -13.77 0.23
N LYS A 96 -8.13 -14.04 1.05
CA LYS A 96 -9.52 -14.16 0.58
C LYS A 96 -10.05 -12.84 0.01
N GLU A 97 -9.71 -11.71 0.63
CA GLU A 97 -10.08 -10.38 0.14
C GLU A 97 -9.32 -9.97 -1.13
N LEU A 98 -8.08 -10.43 -1.28
CA LEU A 98 -7.25 -10.11 -2.45
C LEU A 98 -7.69 -10.92 -3.68
N HIS A 99 -7.70 -12.25 -3.57
CA HIS A 99 -8.24 -13.14 -4.60
C HIS A 99 -8.31 -14.61 -4.11
N GLU A 100 -9.42 -15.29 -4.37
CA GLU A 100 -9.58 -16.73 -4.10
C GLU A 100 -8.48 -17.64 -4.68
N LYS A 101 -7.85 -17.26 -5.82
CA LYS A 101 -6.75 -18.05 -6.40
C LYS A 101 -5.47 -18.04 -5.55
N LEU A 102 -5.27 -17.01 -4.73
CA LEU A 102 -4.14 -16.92 -3.81
C LEU A 102 -4.48 -17.57 -2.48
N PHE A 103 -5.74 -17.49 -2.07
CA PHE A 103 -6.24 -18.09 -0.83
C PHE A 103 -6.01 -19.61 -0.75
N THR A 104 -6.45 -20.36 -1.77
CA THR A 104 -6.35 -21.84 -1.77
C THR A 104 -4.92 -22.38 -1.52
N PRO A 105 -3.86 -21.95 -2.23
CA PRO A 105 -2.51 -22.45 -1.98
C PRO A 105 -1.94 -21.98 -0.64
N ILE A 106 -2.33 -20.79 -0.16
CA ILE A 106 -1.87 -20.28 1.14
C ILE A 106 -2.46 -21.11 2.28
N GLU A 107 -3.77 -21.37 2.27
CA GLU A 107 -4.41 -22.21 3.30
C GLU A 107 -3.84 -23.63 3.31
N ALA A 108 -3.64 -24.23 2.13
CA ALA A 108 -3.04 -25.56 2.04
C ALA A 108 -1.63 -25.61 2.66
N LEU A 109 -0.80 -24.59 2.40
CA LEU A 109 0.53 -24.47 3.02
C LEU A 109 0.44 -24.27 4.54
N MET A 110 -0.54 -23.50 5.01
CA MET A 110 -0.75 -23.23 6.44
C MET A 110 -1.21 -24.48 7.20
N ASP A 111 -2.08 -25.30 6.61
CA ASP A 111 -2.50 -26.57 7.19
C ASP A 111 -1.37 -27.60 7.22
N GLU A 112 -0.51 -27.62 6.19
CA GLU A 112 0.70 -28.45 6.20
C GLU A 112 1.65 -28.01 7.31
N ALA A 113 1.89 -26.70 7.46
CA ALA A 113 2.74 -26.16 8.52
C ALA A 113 2.21 -26.52 9.91
N ARG A 114 0.90 -26.42 10.14
CA ARG A 114 0.28 -26.86 11.40
C ARG A 114 0.46 -28.36 11.64
N SER A 115 0.35 -29.17 10.59
CA SER A 115 0.56 -30.62 10.68
C SER A 115 2.02 -30.96 11.04
N GLN A 116 2.98 -30.24 10.46
CA GLN A 116 4.40 -30.38 10.79
C GLN A 116 4.69 -29.97 12.24
N GLN A 117 4.08 -28.88 12.71
CA GLN A 117 4.20 -28.44 14.11
C GLN A 117 3.65 -29.50 15.07
N ALA A 118 2.44 -30.02 14.80
CA ALA A 118 1.83 -31.05 15.62
C ALA A 118 2.68 -32.34 15.65
N ALA A 119 3.24 -32.75 14.51
CA ALA A 119 4.12 -33.90 14.43
C ALA A 119 5.42 -33.71 15.24
N ARG A 120 6.03 -32.51 15.20
CA ARG A 120 7.21 -32.19 16.02
C ARG A 120 6.88 -32.24 17.51
N ILE A 121 5.75 -31.64 17.92
CA ILE A 121 5.30 -31.68 19.32
C ILE A 121 5.07 -33.12 19.78
N ALA A 122 4.41 -33.94 18.97
CA ALA A 122 4.16 -35.35 19.30
C ALA A 122 5.45 -36.17 19.43
N ALA A 123 6.44 -35.93 18.56
CA ALA A 123 7.75 -36.58 18.66
C ALA A 123 8.49 -36.18 19.94
N LEU A 124 8.53 -34.88 20.23
CA LEU A 124 9.15 -34.34 21.45
C LEU A 124 8.47 -34.85 22.73
N GLU A 125 7.14 -34.97 22.72
CA GLU A 125 6.37 -35.51 23.85
C GLU A 125 6.66 -36.99 24.08
N ALA A 126 6.77 -37.80 23.02
CA ALA A 126 7.16 -39.20 23.13
C ALA A 126 8.59 -39.38 23.68
N GLU A 127 9.52 -38.51 23.27
CA GLU A 127 10.89 -38.49 23.83
C GLU A 127 10.89 -38.14 25.33
N LEU A 128 10.08 -37.16 25.74
CA LEU A 128 9.94 -36.80 27.16
C LEU A 128 9.29 -37.90 27.99
N GLU A 129 8.27 -38.58 27.45
CA GLU A 129 7.60 -39.68 28.16
C GLU A 129 8.55 -40.88 28.34
N ALA A 130 9.33 -41.22 27.31
CA ALA A 130 10.37 -42.25 27.41
C ALA A 130 11.43 -41.90 28.46
N ALA A 131 11.89 -40.64 28.48
CA ALA A 131 12.85 -40.16 29.47
C ALA A 131 12.29 -40.22 30.90
N ARG A 132 11.02 -39.82 31.09
CA ARG A 132 10.34 -39.92 32.39
C ARG A 132 10.20 -41.37 32.87
N LYS A 133 9.90 -42.31 31.98
CA LYS A 133 9.76 -43.72 32.33
C LYS A 133 11.08 -44.34 32.81
N VAL A 134 12.20 -44.00 32.17
CA VAL A 134 13.53 -44.46 32.59
C VAL A 134 13.87 -43.90 33.98
N LEU A 135 13.58 -42.62 34.23
CA LEU A 135 13.82 -42.04 35.56
C LEU A 135 12.98 -42.71 36.66
N ALA A 136 11.72 -43.07 36.35
CA ALA A 136 10.85 -43.78 37.29
C ALA A 136 11.22 -45.25 37.54
N ASP A 137 12.02 -45.86 36.66
CA ASP A 137 12.57 -47.22 36.85
C ASP A 137 13.82 -47.22 37.75
N LEU A 138 14.43 -46.05 37.95
CA LEU A 138 15.65 -45.84 38.74
C LEU A 138 15.41 -45.40 40.19
N ASP A 139 14.17 -45.04 40.54
CA ASP A 139 13.71 -44.66 41.90
C ASP A 139 12.98 -45.84 42.57
#